data_AF-A0A5B7GBV8-F1
#
_entry.id   AF-A0A5B7GBV8-F1
#
_cell.length_a   1.000
_cell.length_b   1.000
_cell.length_c   1.000
_cell.angle_alpha   90.00
_cell.angle_beta   90.00
_cell.angle_gamma   90.00
#
_symmetry.space_group_name_H-M   'P 1'
#
loop_
_entity.id
_entity.type
_entity.pdbx_description
1 polymer ?
#
loop_
_entity_poly.entity_id
_entity_poly.type
_entity_poly.pdbx_seq_one_letter_code
_entity_poly.pdbx_strand_id
1 'polypeptide(L)'
;MQILPEAYEYRICNFNVFGKEESLLLHNKYEVPFTKFEATIRLKIKTKAEAKLWIKNLERASAVTWRVDKTYPICGGKKTQNIYRIDMRCQHRTYSRSPSANKKASSKNTWCPAKMFLVVKRTHMASGKVSQSTDQYLQEFPTRVYLDFRHNHHLLSPESLRKRDVSDETVQKLTALYKAGHTPLTALEVIKRDLQADYGDQYIFVSSDRSKCPDKQFCYR
;
A
#
# COMPACT_ATOMS: atom_id res chain seq x y z
N MET A 1 5.26 -12.88 -7.06
CA MET A 1 4.60 -11.55 -6.89
C MET A 1 5.70 -10.53 -6.69
N GLN A 2 5.76 -9.49 -7.52
CA GLN A 2 6.74 -8.41 -7.35
C GLN A 2 6.20 -7.38 -6.35
N ILE A 3 6.90 -7.22 -5.22
CA ILE A 3 6.42 -6.40 -4.10
C ILE A 3 6.81 -4.93 -4.28
N LEU A 4 8.02 -4.68 -4.78
CA LEU A 4 8.54 -3.33 -4.99
C LEU A 4 8.21 -2.83 -6.41
N PRO A 5 7.69 -1.59 -6.55
CA PRO A 5 7.43 -0.98 -7.85
C PRO A 5 8.65 -0.91 -8.78
N GLU A 6 8.53 -1.27 -10.05
CA GLU A 6 9.67 -1.34 -11.00
C GLU A 6 10.26 0.03 -11.38
N ALA A 7 9.46 1.10 -11.34
CA ALA A 7 9.84 2.41 -11.83
C ALA A 7 10.86 3.18 -10.95
N TYR A 8 11.46 2.53 -9.95
CA TYR A 8 12.35 3.17 -8.99
C TYR A 8 13.67 2.42 -8.88
N GLU A 9 14.72 3.18 -8.63
CA GLU A 9 16.03 2.63 -8.28
C GLU A 9 16.10 2.39 -6.77
N TYR A 10 16.43 1.15 -6.40
CA TYR A 10 16.50 0.71 -5.01
C TYR A 10 17.93 0.39 -4.61
N ARG A 11 18.31 0.87 -3.42
CA ARG A 11 19.48 0.35 -2.71
C ARG A 11 19.04 -0.45 -1.50
N ILE A 12 19.26 -1.75 -1.52
CA ILE A 12 18.98 -2.63 -0.37
C ILE A 12 20.14 -2.49 0.62
N CYS A 13 19.85 -2.07 1.85
CA CYS A 13 20.83 -1.95 2.94
C CYS A 13 20.80 -3.16 3.87
N ASN A 14 19.63 -3.74 4.07
CA ASN A 14 19.44 -4.95 4.87
C ASN A 14 18.28 -5.75 4.29
N PHE A 15 18.38 -7.08 4.29
CA PHE A 15 17.33 -7.98 3.84
C PHE A 15 17.40 -9.28 4.64
N ASN A 16 16.34 -9.55 5.38
CA ASN A 16 16.19 -10.73 6.23
C ASN A 16 14.94 -11.49 5.82
N VAL A 17 15.08 -12.78 5.53
CA VAL A 17 13.94 -13.65 5.20
C VAL A 17 13.50 -14.43 6.44
N PHE A 18 12.20 -14.62 6.61
CA PHE A 18 11.60 -15.35 7.73
C PHE A 18 10.73 -16.48 7.21
N GLY A 19 10.92 -17.68 7.78
CA GLY A 19 10.13 -18.86 7.43
C GLY A 19 10.50 -19.48 6.08
N LYS A 20 9.74 -20.51 5.69
CA LYS A 20 9.85 -21.13 4.36
C LYS A 20 9.00 -20.32 3.37
N GLU A 21 9.29 -20.46 2.08
CA GLU A 21 8.40 -19.96 1.03
C GLU A 21 6.99 -20.50 1.26
N GLU A 22 6.04 -19.60 1.50
CA GLU A 22 4.63 -19.94 1.56
C GLU A 22 4.07 -19.80 0.16
N SER A 23 3.35 -20.83 -0.30
CA SER A 23 2.68 -20.75 -1.59
C SER A 23 1.36 -19.99 -1.45
N LEU A 24 1.21 -18.86 -2.17
CA LEU A 24 -0.06 -18.16 -2.29
C LEU A 24 -0.79 -18.64 -3.55
N LEU A 25 -2.01 -19.14 -3.41
CA LEU A 25 -2.83 -19.45 -4.59
C LEU A 25 -3.35 -18.15 -5.22
N LEU A 26 -2.72 -17.74 -6.32
CA LEU A 26 -3.26 -16.75 -7.22
C LEU A 26 -4.36 -17.41 -8.06
N HIS A 27 -5.59 -16.90 -7.94
CA HIS A 27 -6.74 -17.34 -8.74
C HIS A 27 -7.05 -18.85 -8.65
N ASN A 28 -6.74 -19.52 -7.52
CA ASN A 28 -6.87 -20.99 -7.33
C ASN A 28 -6.18 -21.83 -8.43
N LYS A 29 -5.22 -21.25 -9.17
CA LYS A 29 -4.63 -21.89 -10.35
C LYS A 29 -3.10 -21.78 -10.40
N TYR A 30 -2.52 -20.76 -9.75
CA TYR A 30 -1.07 -20.55 -9.72
C TYR A 30 -0.56 -20.38 -8.31
N GLU A 31 0.39 -21.22 -7.93
CA GLU A 31 1.18 -21.07 -6.72
C GLU A 31 2.20 -19.95 -6.90
N VAL A 32 1.98 -18.83 -6.21
CA VAL A 32 2.90 -17.70 -6.19
C VAL A 32 3.67 -17.76 -4.88
N PRO A 33 4.97 -18.10 -4.90
CA PRO A 33 5.77 -18.14 -3.69
C PRO A 33 5.80 -16.74 -3.06
N PHE A 34 5.60 -16.73 -1.75
CA PHE A 34 5.64 -15.55 -0.91
C PHE A 34 6.51 -15.83 0.31
N THR A 35 7.59 -15.07 0.41
CA THR A 35 8.45 -15.06 1.58
C THR A 35 8.06 -13.92 2.50
N LYS A 36 7.95 -14.20 3.80
CA LYS A 36 7.93 -13.16 4.82
C LYS A 36 9.35 -12.60 4.95
N PHE A 37 9.52 -11.29 4.95
CA PHE A 37 10.84 -10.67 5.04
C PHE A 37 10.79 -9.35 5.79
N GLU A 38 11.97 -8.88 6.17
CA GLU A 38 12.23 -7.52 6.61
C GLU A 38 13.31 -6.93 5.70
N ALA A 39 13.09 -5.72 5.21
CA ALA A 39 14.05 -5.03 4.38
C ALA A 39 14.24 -3.58 4.83
N THR A 40 15.48 -3.11 4.78
CA THR A 40 15.77 -1.67 4.77
C THR A 40 16.25 -1.30 3.39
N ILE A 41 15.46 -0.49 2.68
CA ILE A 41 15.73 -0.03 1.33
C ILE A 41 15.91 1.48 1.32
N ARG A 42 16.68 1.99 0.36
CA ARG A 42 16.81 3.42 0.10
C ARG A 42 16.44 3.75 -1.34
N LEU A 43 15.95 4.97 -1.52
CA LEU A 43 15.32 5.46 -2.75
C LEU A 43 15.86 6.85 -3.09
N LYS A 44 15.94 7.16 -4.39
CA LYS A 44 16.28 8.50 -4.93
C LYS A 44 15.12 9.50 -4.86
N ILE A 45 14.23 9.35 -3.87
CA ILE A 45 13.07 10.21 -3.64
C ILE A 45 13.47 11.34 -2.71
N LYS A 46 13.14 12.59 -3.06
CA LYS A 46 13.57 13.79 -2.31
C LYS A 46 12.41 14.56 -1.69
N THR A 47 11.17 14.33 -2.16
CA THR A 47 10.01 15.10 -1.73
C THR A 47 8.94 14.25 -1.04
N LYS A 48 8.08 14.92 -0.26
CA LYS A 48 6.90 14.30 0.34
C LYS A 48 5.90 13.80 -0.71
N ALA A 49 5.76 14.51 -1.83
CA ALA A 49 4.81 14.15 -2.89
C ALA A 49 5.22 12.85 -3.59
N GLU A 50 6.48 12.75 -4.00
CA GLU A 50 7.06 11.53 -4.57
C GLU A 50 6.97 10.35 -3.61
N ALA A 51 7.25 10.57 -2.31
CA ALA A 51 7.13 9.51 -1.30
C ALA A 51 5.70 8.97 -1.19
N LYS A 52 4.69 9.85 -1.23
CA LYS A 52 3.28 9.43 -1.26
C LYS A 52 2.93 8.66 -2.52
N LEU A 53 3.44 9.08 -3.68
CA LEU A 53 3.23 8.36 -4.94
C LEU A 53 3.87 6.97 -4.89
N TRP A 54 5.09 6.87 -4.35
CA TRP A 54 5.77 5.60 -4.16
C TRP A 54 4.97 4.65 -3.25
N ILE A 55 4.39 5.14 -2.16
CA ILE A 55 3.50 4.34 -1.29
C ILE A 55 2.31 3.80 -2.10
N LYS A 56 1.63 4.63 -2.90
CA LYS A 56 0.51 4.17 -3.75
C LYS A 56 0.94 3.09 -4.73
N ASN A 57 2.10 3.25 -5.35
CA ASN A 57 2.65 2.26 -6.28
C ASN A 57 3.00 0.96 -5.55
N LEU A 58 3.54 1.04 -4.33
CA LEU A 58 3.81 -0.12 -3.48
C LEU A 58 2.51 -0.86 -3.13
N GLU A 59 1.44 -0.14 -2.75
CA GLU A 59 0.13 -0.74 -2.45
C GLU A 59 -0.46 -1.46 -3.66
N ARG A 60 -0.24 -0.91 -4.86
CA ARG A 60 -0.66 -1.53 -6.12
C ARG A 60 0.12 -2.82 -6.40
N ALA A 61 1.45 -2.76 -6.32
CA ALA A 61 2.32 -3.90 -6.62
C ALA A 61 2.16 -5.05 -5.61
N SER A 62 2.07 -4.72 -4.32
CA SER A 62 2.02 -5.69 -3.23
C SER A 62 0.61 -6.20 -2.88
N ALA A 63 -0.44 -5.57 -3.41
CA ALA A 63 -1.84 -5.76 -3.01
C ALA A 63 -2.13 -5.52 -1.51
N VAL A 64 -1.21 -4.88 -0.78
CA VAL A 64 -1.37 -4.51 0.63
C VAL A 64 -1.85 -3.06 0.72
N THR A 65 -2.85 -2.80 1.56
CA THR A 65 -3.20 -1.41 1.93
C THR A 65 -2.53 -1.04 3.25
N TRP A 66 -1.76 0.05 3.23
CA TRP A 66 -1.02 0.60 4.36
C TRP A 66 -1.80 1.75 5.01
N ARG A 67 -2.13 1.60 6.29
CA ARG A 67 -2.77 2.65 7.08
C ARG A 67 -1.75 3.43 7.85
N VAL A 68 -1.93 4.75 7.91
CA VAL A 68 -1.12 5.63 8.74
C VAL A 68 -1.23 5.21 10.20
N ASP A 69 -0.08 4.92 10.80
CA ASP A 69 0.07 4.64 12.23
C ASP A 69 0.43 5.88 13.00
N LYS A 70 1.53 6.53 12.59
CA LYS A 70 2.00 7.77 13.19
C LYS A 70 2.46 8.72 12.10
N THR A 71 2.14 9.99 12.29
CA THR A 71 2.74 11.08 11.50
C THR A 71 3.61 11.92 12.41
N TYR A 72 4.59 12.57 11.80
CA TYR A 72 5.53 13.41 12.52
C TYR A 72 5.38 14.82 11.98
N PRO A 73 5.06 15.82 12.83
CA PRO A 73 5.04 17.19 12.40
C PRO A 73 6.43 17.59 11.90
N ILE A 74 6.46 18.44 10.87
CA ILE A 74 7.69 19.10 10.48
C ILE A 74 7.93 20.14 11.58
N CYS A 75 8.65 19.76 12.65
CA CYS A 75 8.99 20.73 13.70
C CYS A 75 9.77 21.87 13.03
N GLY A 76 9.23 23.09 13.12
CA GLY A 76 9.55 24.26 12.29
C GLY A 76 10.93 24.89 12.50
N GLY A 77 11.96 24.10 12.78
CA GLY A 77 13.33 24.56 12.93
C GLY A 77 14.20 24.24 11.72
N LYS A 78 15.22 25.09 11.48
CA LYS A 78 16.34 24.85 10.55
C LYS A 78 17.09 23.53 10.80
N LYS A 79 16.85 22.86 11.95
CA LYS A 79 17.56 21.67 12.44
C LYS A 79 16.87 20.32 12.14
N THR A 80 15.63 20.29 11.63
CA THR A 80 15.00 19.00 11.32
C THR A 80 15.60 18.38 10.07
N GLN A 81 16.28 17.25 10.25
CA GLN A 81 16.92 16.50 9.17
C GLN A 81 15.91 15.73 8.30
N ASN A 82 14.66 15.57 8.75
CA ASN A 82 13.63 14.83 8.04
C ASN A 82 12.63 15.82 7.40
N ILE A 83 12.47 15.73 6.08
CA ILE A 83 11.46 16.46 5.31
C ILE A 83 10.09 15.82 5.53
N TYR A 84 10.07 14.49 5.57
CA TYR A 84 8.85 13.72 5.74
C TYR A 84 9.16 12.44 6.50
N ARG A 85 8.34 12.11 7.49
CA ARG A 85 8.36 10.82 8.15
C ARG A 85 6.94 10.34 8.36
N ILE A 86 6.72 9.07 8.08
CA ILE A 86 5.45 8.41 8.33
C ILE A 86 5.70 6.96 8.72
N ASP A 87 4.98 6.52 9.75
CA ASP A 87 4.93 5.14 10.17
C ASP A 87 3.57 4.58 9.78
N MET A 88 3.55 3.38 9.21
CA MET A 88 2.37 2.74 8.64
C MET A 88 2.25 1.29 9.13
N ARG A 89 1.00 0.81 9.13
CA ARG A 89 0.63 -0.56 9.50
C ARG A 89 -0.26 -1.18 8.43
N CYS A 90 -0.31 -2.50 8.36
CA CYS A 90 -1.29 -3.17 7.51
C CYS A 90 -2.73 -2.78 7.88
N GLN A 91 -3.61 -2.69 6.88
CA GLN A 91 -5.05 -2.46 7.10
C GLN A 91 -5.74 -3.49 8.00
N HIS A 92 -5.19 -4.70 8.14
CA HIS A 92 -5.70 -5.75 9.02
C HIS A 92 -5.23 -5.60 10.47
N ARG A 93 -4.47 -4.55 10.80
CA ARG A 93 -4.22 -4.10 12.17
C ARG A 93 -5.12 -2.89 12.46
N THR A 94 -6.34 -3.17 12.94
CA THR A 94 -7.33 -2.11 13.23
C THR A 94 -7.44 -1.85 14.72
N TYR A 95 -7.61 -0.59 15.11
CA TYR A 95 -8.00 -0.25 16.47
C TYR A 95 -9.51 -0.45 16.61
N SER A 96 -9.91 -1.54 17.24
CA SER A 96 -11.32 -1.85 17.47
C SER A 96 -11.97 -0.82 18.39
N ARG A 97 -13.16 -0.34 18.01
CA ARG A 97 -13.95 0.58 18.84
C ARG A 97 -14.52 -0.08 20.10
N SER A 98 -14.59 -1.41 20.13
CA SER A 98 -15.02 -2.19 21.30
C SER A 98 -14.38 -3.58 21.30
N PRO A 99 -14.27 -4.24 22.47
CA PRO A 99 -13.79 -5.63 22.56
C PRO A 99 -14.65 -6.62 21.75
N SER A 100 -15.96 -6.38 21.66
CA SER A 100 -16.90 -7.22 20.91
C SER A 100 -16.74 -7.12 19.39
N ALA A 101 -16.19 -6.02 18.87
CA ALA A 101 -15.98 -5.85 17.43
C ALA A 101 -14.97 -6.86 16.85
N ASN A 102 -13.94 -7.21 17.63
CA ASN A 102 -12.94 -8.20 17.22
C ASN A 102 -13.43 -9.65 17.31
N LYS A 103 -14.49 -9.92 18.07
CA LYS A 103 -15.06 -11.26 18.25
C LYS A 103 -15.90 -11.71 17.06
N LYS A 104 -16.29 -10.79 16.16
CA LYS A 104 -17.08 -11.12 14.97
C LYS A 104 -16.21 -11.86 13.96
N ALA A 105 -16.75 -12.94 13.38
CA ALA A 105 -16.08 -13.68 12.30
C ALA A 105 -15.71 -12.80 11.09
N SER A 106 -16.49 -11.73 10.85
CA SER A 106 -16.23 -10.76 9.77
C SER A 106 -15.26 -9.63 10.15
N SER A 107 -14.62 -9.71 11.32
CA SER A 107 -13.65 -8.74 11.81
C SER A 107 -12.52 -8.57 10.81
N LYS A 108 -12.21 -7.31 10.49
CA LYS A 108 -11.03 -6.98 9.66
C LYS A 108 -9.72 -7.17 10.42
N ASN A 109 -9.77 -7.21 11.76
CA ASN A 109 -8.59 -7.20 12.61
C ASN A 109 -8.00 -8.61 12.76
N THR A 110 -6.82 -8.84 12.18
CA THR A 110 -6.03 -10.06 12.42
C THR A 110 -4.82 -9.79 13.32
N TRP A 111 -4.69 -8.58 13.88
CA TRP A 111 -3.48 -8.15 14.61
C TRP A 111 -2.20 -8.31 13.79
N CYS A 112 -2.29 -8.05 12.49
CA CYS A 112 -1.18 -8.21 11.56
C CYS A 112 0.07 -7.43 12.03
N PRO A 113 1.26 -8.07 12.13
CA PRO A 113 2.47 -7.41 12.61
C PRO A 113 3.18 -6.57 11.54
N ALA A 114 2.79 -6.70 10.27
CA ALA A 114 3.38 -5.96 9.16
C ALA A 114 3.33 -4.44 9.36
N LYS A 115 4.48 -3.79 9.19
CA LYS A 115 4.70 -2.37 9.42
C LYS A 115 5.69 -1.80 8.42
N MET A 116 5.56 -0.52 8.12
CA MET A 116 6.44 0.20 7.22
C MET A 116 6.79 1.56 7.82
N PHE A 117 8.07 1.92 7.80
CA PHE A 117 8.53 3.24 8.18
C PHE A 117 9.19 3.91 6.98
N LEU A 118 8.72 5.09 6.60
CA LEU A 118 9.29 5.86 5.51
C LEU A 118 9.82 7.18 6.06
N VAL A 119 11.08 7.48 5.75
CA VAL A 119 11.75 8.72 6.12
C VAL A 119 12.42 9.33 4.89
N VAL A 120 11.99 10.52 4.51
CA VAL A 120 12.67 11.37 3.53
C VAL A 120 13.56 12.34 4.28
N LYS A 121 14.87 12.21 4.13
CA LYS A 121 15.85 13.11 4.74
C LYS A 121 16.16 14.30 3.85
N ARG A 122 16.58 15.39 4.48
CA ARG A 122 17.05 16.61 3.84
C ARG A 122 18.51 16.44 3.43
N THR A 123 18.80 16.69 2.15
CA THR A 123 20.17 16.68 1.61
C THR A 123 20.80 18.07 1.59
N HIS A 124 20.01 19.13 1.49
CA HIS A 124 20.45 20.53 1.53
C HIS A 124 19.71 21.31 2.61
N MET A 125 20.44 22.09 3.40
CA MET A 125 19.88 23.03 4.38
C MET A 125 19.21 24.22 3.67
N ALA A 126 18.34 24.92 4.40
CA ALA A 126 17.69 26.14 3.89
C ALA A 126 18.68 27.22 3.45
N SER A 127 19.91 27.19 3.98
CA SER A 127 21.02 28.07 3.58
C SER A 127 21.76 27.61 2.32
N GLY A 128 21.28 26.57 1.62
CA GLY A 128 21.93 25.98 0.45
C GLY A 128 23.08 25.01 0.75
N LYS A 129 23.59 25.01 2.00
CA LYS A 129 24.67 24.11 2.43
C LYS A 129 24.24 22.65 2.38
N VAL A 130 25.13 21.77 1.95
CA VAL A 130 24.92 20.31 1.93
C VAL A 130 24.85 19.77 3.37
N SER A 131 24.03 18.74 3.57
CA SER A 131 23.90 18.02 4.84
C SER A 131 25.22 17.38 5.25
N GLN A 132 25.66 17.63 6.48
CA GLN A 132 26.88 17.06 7.08
C GLN A 132 26.64 15.69 7.74
N SER A 133 25.63 14.95 7.28
CA SER A 133 25.38 13.60 7.81
C SER A 133 26.54 12.66 7.45
N THR A 134 26.94 11.82 8.40
CA THR A 134 27.89 10.72 8.17
C THR A 134 27.30 9.58 7.33
N ASP A 135 26.02 9.66 6.98
CA ASP A 135 25.32 8.69 6.14
C ASP A 135 25.79 8.82 4.68
N GLN A 136 26.72 7.96 4.28
CA GLN A 136 27.35 7.96 2.93
C GLN A 136 26.35 7.89 1.77
N TYR A 137 25.15 7.34 1.99
CA TYR A 137 24.14 7.19 0.95
C TYR A 137 23.12 8.33 0.93
N LEU A 138 23.19 9.29 1.86
CA LEU A 138 22.18 10.33 2.00
C LEU A 138 22.05 11.19 0.73
N GLN A 139 23.16 11.53 0.08
CA GLN A 139 23.14 12.44 -1.07
C GLN A 139 22.45 11.82 -2.28
N GLU A 140 22.72 10.54 -2.53
CA GLU A 140 22.17 9.81 -3.68
C GLU A 140 20.80 9.19 -3.37
N PHE A 141 20.65 8.55 -2.21
CA PHE A 141 19.44 7.87 -1.76
C PHE A 141 18.91 8.45 -0.43
N PRO A 142 18.31 9.66 -0.46
CA PRO A 142 17.90 10.37 0.76
C PRO A 142 16.67 9.81 1.46
N THR A 143 15.88 8.98 0.78
CA THR A 143 14.74 8.31 1.38
C THR A 143 15.14 6.94 1.88
N ARG A 144 14.85 6.65 3.15
CA ARG A 144 15.00 5.32 3.75
C ARG A 144 13.62 4.76 4.07
N VAL A 145 13.37 3.54 3.61
CA VAL A 145 12.19 2.77 3.94
C VAL A 145 12.61 1.51 4.69
N TYR A 146 12.02 1.29 5.85
CA TYR A 146 12.04 0.01 6.54
C TYR A 146 10.70 -0.66 6.29
N LEU A 147 10.72 -1.89 5.80
CA LEU A 147 9.56 -2.68 5.44
C LEU A 147 9.62 -4.02 6.17
N ASP A 148 8.75 -4.21 7.15
CA ASP A 148 8.50 -5.49 7.81
C ASP A 148 7.26 -6.10 7.14
N PHE A 149 7.51 -7.01 6.19
CA PHE A 149 6.50 -7.62 5.34
C PHE A 149 6.02 -8.98 5.90
N ARG A 150 5.99 -9.12 7.22
CA ARG A 150 5.46 -10.30 7.90
C ARG A 150 3.95 -10.18 8.08
N HIS A 151 3.20 -10.70 7.11
CA HIS A 151 1.74 -10.79 7.20
C HIS A 151 1.30 -12.10 7.85
N ASN A 152 0.23 -12.06 8.65
CA ASN A 152 -0.38 -13.24 9.28
C ASN A 152 -1.76 -13.58 8.68
N HIS A 153 -2.07 -12.98 7.54
CA HIS A 153 -3.27 -13.19 6.76
C HIS A 153 -2.87 -13.32 5.30
N HIS A 154 -3.68 -14.01 4.51
CA HIS A 154 -3.42 -14.15 3.08
C HIS A 154 -3.61 -12.80 2.38
N LEU A 155 -2.71 -12.42 1.47
CA LEU A 155 -2.77 -11.11 0.81
C LEU A 155 -3.75 -11.08 -0.37
N LEU A 156 -3.81 -12.18 -1.12
CA LEU A 156 -4.53 -12.30 -2.39
C LEU A 156 -5.88 -13.03 -2.26
N SER A 157 -6.36 -13.26 -1.04
CA SER A 157 -7.61 -13.95 -0.82
C SER A 157 -8.76 -12.98 -1.07
N PRO A 158 -9.91 -13.45 -1.58
CA PRO A 158 -11.10 -12.61 -1.75
C PRO A 158 -11.47 -11.83 -0.48
N GLU A 159 -11.27 -12.44 0.69
CA GLU A 159 -11.54 -11.85 2.00
C GLU A 159 -10.65 -10.64 2.30
N SER A 160 -9.37 -10.70 1.94
CA SER A 160 -8.41 -9.60 2.11
C SER A 160 -8.58 -8.52 1.04
N LEU A 161 -8.74 -8.94 -0.21
CA LEU A 161 -8.91 -8.05 -1.36
C LEU A 161 -10.20 -7.21 -1.25
N ARG A 162 -11.29 -7.78 -0.75
CA ARG A 162 -12.54 -7.06 -0.43
C ARG A 162 -12.35 -5.91 0.56
N LYS A 163 -11.32 -5.98 1.41
CA LYS A 163 -11.10 -4.99 2.47
C LYS A 163 -10.22 -3.83 2.04
N ARG A 164 -9.61 -3.89 0.84
CA ARG A 164 -8.78 -2.84 0.25
C ARG A 164 -9.58 -1.57 -0.03
N ASP A 165 -8.88 -0.47 -0.24
CA ASP A 165 -9.51 0.77 -0.72
C ASP A 165 -9.77 0.71 -2.22
N VAL A 166 -10.85 1.37 -2.63
CA VAL A 166 -11.17 1.61 -4.05
C VAL A 166 -10.04 2.46 -4.63
N SER A 167 -9.46 2.04 -5.76
CA SER A 167 -8.34 2.76 -6.36
C SER A 167 -8.77 4.11 -6.93
N ASP A 168 -7.81 5.02 -7.07
CA ASP A 168 -8.05 6.31 -7.73
C ASP A 168 -8.55 6.11 -9.18
N GLU A 169 -8.05 5.10 -9.90
CA GLU A 169 -8.55 4.76 -11.25
C GLU A 169 -10.04 4.41 -11.22
N THR A 170 -10.44 3.54 -10.29
CA THR A 170 -11.83 3.11 -10.16
C THR A 170 -12.74 4.25 -9.73
N VAL A 171 -12.26 5.15 -8.86
CA VAL A 171 -12.98 6.37 -8.49
C VAL A 171 -13.16 7.30 -9.69
N GLN A 172 -12.12 7.46 -10.52
CA GLN A 172 -12.22 8.26 -11.75
C GLN A 172 -13.21 7.66 -12.74
N LYS A 173 -13.19 6.32 -12.94
CA LYS A 173 -14.17 5.61 -13.77
C LYS A 173 -15.60 5.83 -13.26
N LEU A 174 -15.85 5.65 -11.96
CA LEU A 174 -17.15 5.92 -11.35
C LEU A 174 -17.59 7.38 -11.57
N THR A 175 -16.67 8.33 -11.36
CA THR A 175 -16.95 9.76 -11.55
C THR A 175 -17.33 10.08 -12.99
N ALA A 176 -16.65 9.47 -13.97
CA ALA A 176 -16.99 9.63 -15.39
C ALA A 176 -18.38 9.05 -15.71
N LEU A 177 -18.71 7.87 -15.18
CA LEU A 177 -20.02 7.25 -15.35
C LEU A 177 -21.14 8.10 -14.74
N TYR A 178 -20.94 8.66 -13.55
CA TYR A 178 -21.91 9.55 -12.93
C TYR A 178 -22.14 10.83 -13.73
N LYS A 179 -21.06 11.42 -14.27
CA LYS A 179 -21.18 12.59 -15.16
C LYS A 179 -21.91 12.25 -16.46
N ALA A 180 -21.83 11.01 -16.92
CA ALA A 180 -22.57 10.51 -18.08
C ALA A 180 -24.04 10.14 -17.77
N GLY A 181 -24.51 10.35 -16.54
CA GLY A 181 -25.91 10.12 -16.13
C GLY A 181 -26.20 8.72 -15.60
N HIS A 182 -25.18 7.89 -15.37
CA HIS A 182 -25.39 6.59 -14.74
C HIS A 182 -25.76 6.73 -13.26
N THR A 183 -26.73 5.95 -12.81
CA THR A 183 -27.01 5.74 -11.38
C THR A 183 -25.93 4.88 -10.73
N PRO A 184 -25.75 4.93 -9.39
CA PRO A 184 -24.81 4.07 -8.66
C PRO A 184 -24.87 2.58 -9.02
N LEU A 185 -26.08 2.04 -9.23
CA LEU A 185 -26.27 0.65 -9.64
C LEU A 185 -25.78 0.42 -11.06
N THR A 186 -26.22 1.25 -12.00
CA THR A 186 -25.85 1.08 -13.42
C THR A 186 -24.34 1.29 -13.63
N ALA A 187 -23.72 2.22 -12.92
CA ALA A 187 -22.28 2.45 -12.99
C ALA A 187 -21.49 1.23 -12.48
N LEU A 188 -21.94 0.61 -11.38
CA LEU A 188 -21.34 -0.61 -10.87
C LEU A 188 -21.48 -1.78 -11.86
N GLU A 189 -22.64 -1.93 -12.50
CA GLU A 189 -22.84 -2.96 -13.53
C GLU A 189 -21.96 -2.73 -14.77
N VAL A 190 -21.76 -1.47 -15.18
CA VAL A 190 -20.80 -1.14 -16.25
C VAL A 190 -19.38 -1.56 -15.85
N ILE A 191 -18.91 -1.21 -14.66
CA ILE A 191 -17.58 -1.62 -14.19
C ILE A 191 -17.44 -3.14 -14.15
N LYS A 192 -18.46 -3.88 -13.70
CA LYS A 192 -18.43 -5.34 -13.70
C LYS A 192 -18.34 -5.92 -15.12
N ARG A 193 -19.10 -5.36 -16.07
CA ARG A 193 -19.05 -5.77 -17.48
C ARG A 193 -17.68 -5.50 -18.09
N ASP A 194 -17.10 -4.33 -17.83
CA ASP A 194 -15.75 -3.98 -18.28
C ASP A 194 -14.73 -4.99 -17.71
N LEU A 195 -14.79 -5.29 -16.41
CA LEU A 195 -13.92 -6.28 -15.79
C LEU A 195 -14.14 -7.70 -16.35
N GLN A 196 -15.37 -8.06 -16.70
CA GLN A 196 -15.65 -9.36 -17.31
C GLN A 196 -15.09 -9.45 -18.73
N ALA A 197 -15.19 -8.37 -19.51
CA ALA A 197 -14.59 -8.28 -20.85
C ALA A 197 -13.05 -8.31 -20.79
N ASP A 198 -12.45 -7.58 -19.85
CA ASP A 198 -11.00 -7.47 -19.72
C ASP A 198 -10.33 -8.74 -19.20
N TYR A 199 -10.98 -9.47 -18.29
CA TYR A 199 -10.36 -10.57 -17.53
C TYR A 199 -10.96 -11.96 -17.80
N GLY A 200 -12.09 -12.06 -18.51
CA GLY A 200 -12.73 -13.33 -18.87
C GLY A 200 -12.90 -14.26 -17.66
N ASP A 201 -12.28 -15.44 -17.72
CA ASP A 201 -12.32 -16.46 -16.66
C ASP A 201 -11.77 -15.97 -15.31
N GLN A 202 -10.88 -14.97 -15.31
CA GLN A 202 -10.32 -14.40 -14.09
C GLN A 202 -11.26 -13.41 -13.39
N TYR A 203 -12.40 -13.06 -14.02
CA TYR A 203 -13.37 -12.10 -13.52
C TYR A 203 -13.82 -12.38 -12.08
N ILE A 204 -14.08 -13.65 -11.73
CA ILE A 204 -14.56 -14.04 -10.39
C ILE A 204 -13.59 -13.57 -9.29
N PHE A 205 -12.28 -13.64 -9.56
CA PHE A 205 -11.26 -13.23 -8.61
C PHE A 205 -11.03 -11.72 -8.63
N VAL A 206 -11.00 -11.12 -9.81
CA VAL A 206 -10.75 -9.69 -9.99
C VAL A 206 -11.92 -8.85 -9.43
N SER A 207 -13.15 -9.33 -9.58
CA SER A 207 -14.34 -8.69 -9.00
C SER A 207 -14.40 -8.77 -7.48
N SER A 208 -13.64 -9.66 -6.86
CA SER A 208 -13.50 -9.71 -5.40
C SER A 208 -12.56 -8.62 -4.85
N ASP A 209 -11.74 -8.01 -5.71
CA ASP A 209 -10.85 -6.92 -5.33
C ASP A 209 -11.58 -5.58 -5.29
N ARG A 210 -11.80 -5.07 -4.07
CA ARG A 210 -12.47 -3.80 -3.85
C ARG A 210 -11.75 -2.62 -4.51
N SER A 211 -10.45 -2.75 -4.77
CA SER A 211 -9.67 -1.75 -5.49
C SER A 211 -10.15 -1.56 -6.93
N LYS A 212 -10.57 -2.65 -7.58
CA LYS A 212 -11.01 -2.70 -8.98
C LYS A 212 -12.54 -2.71 -9.12
N CYS A 213 -13.22 -3.49 -8.28
CA CYS A 213 -14.68 -3.59 -8.25
C CYS A 213 -15.21 -3.05 -6.92
N PRO A 214 -15.72 -1.81 -6.88
CA PRO A 214 -16.19 -1.20 -5.65
C PRO A 214 -17.43 -1.93 -5.13
N ASP A 215 -17.63 -1.90 -3.82
CA ASP A 215 -18.85 -2.44 -3.22
C ASP A 215 -20.05 -1.51 -3.44
N LYS A 216 -21.27 -2.05 -3.36
CA LYS A 216 -22.50 -1.27 -3.53
C LYS A 216 -22.52 -0.05 -2.61
N GLN A 217 -22.15 -0.21 -1.34
CA GLN A 217 -22.19 0.89 -0.37
C GLN A 217 -21.23 2.03 -0.73
N PHE A 218 -20.07 1.72 -1.34
CA PHE A 218 -19.15 2.74 -1.83
C PHE A 218 -19.75 3.56 -2.98
N CYS A 219 -20.47 2.92 -3.90
CA CYS A 219 -21.06 3.60 -5.06
C CYS A 219 -22.13 4.64 -4.67
N TYR A 220 -22.80 4.46 -3.52
CA TYR A 220 -23.81 5.41 -3.01
C TYR A 220 -23.23 6.56 -2.17
N ARG A 221 -21.91 6.63 -1.97
CA ARG A 221 -21.27 7.74 -1.26
C ARG A 221 -20.90 8.87 -2.22
#